data_AF-E7RFJ1-F1
#
_entry.id   AF-E7RFJ1-F1
#
_cell.length_a   1.000
_cell.length_b   1.000
_cell.length_c   1.000
_cell.angle_alpha   90.00
_cell.angle_beta   90.00
_cell.angle_gamma   90.00
#
_symmetry.space_group_name_H-M   'P 1'
#
loop_
_entity.id
_entity.type
_entity.pdbx_description
1 polymer ?
#
loop_
_entity_poly.entity_id
_entity_poly.type
_entity_poly.pdbx_seq_one_letter_code
_entity_poly.pdbx_strand_id
1 'polypeptide(L)'
;MVFILFGSLLPVMIGIQHSLQVKKERVSAFETLHEAAREISTTGNLQGQRTVNNILYSWEMEEQLCVDYVDYKEQRRRICID
;
A
#
# COMPACT_ATOMS: atom_id res chain seq x y z
N MET A 1 34.03 -25.75 -11.87
CA MET A 1 32.79 -25.12 -12.40
C MET A 1 31.69 -25.19 -11.33
N VAL A 2 31.76 -24.36 -10.28
CA VAL A 2 30.74 -24.34 -9.18
C VAL A 2 30.07 -22.95 -9.04
N PHE A 3 30.66 -21.90 -9.63
CA PHE A 3 30.14 -20.53 -9.56
C PHE A 3 28.87 -20.26 -10.40
N ILE A 4 28.48 -21.17 -11.31
CA ILE A 4 27.33 -20.95 -12.20
C ILE A 4 26.00 -21.30 -11.51
N LEU A 5 26.02 -22.12 -10.45
CA LEU A 5 24.81 -22.60 -9.79
C LEU A 5 24.20 -21.61 -8.77
N PHE A 6 24.99 -20.66 -8.26
CA PHE A 6 24.50 -19.63 -7.33
C PHE A 6 23.95 -18.38 -8.04
N GLY A 7 24.28 -18.18 -9.32
CA GLY A 7 23.80 -17.04 -10.11
C GLY A 7 22.31 -17.09 -10.42
N SER A 8 21.69 -18.28 -10.44
CA SER A 8 20.27 -18.46 -10.76
C SER A 8 19.32 -18.32 -9.57
N LEU A 9 19.81 -18.38 -8.32
CA LEU A 9 18.99 -18.19 -7.11
C LEU A 9 18.72 -16.72 -6.77
N LEU A 10 19.66 -15.84 -7.11
CA LEU A 10 19.56 -14.38 -6.90
C LEU A 10 18.36 -13.74 -7.61
N PRO A 11 18.08 -13.97 -8.91
CA PRO A 11 16.97 -13.32 -9.59
C PRO A 11 15.59 -13.72 -9.04
N VAL A 12 15.46 -14.94 -8.50
CA VAL A 12 14.19 -15.42 -7.91
C VAL A 12 13.90 -14.71 -6.58
N MET A 13 14.92 -14.52 -5.73
CA MET A 13 14.79 -13.80 -4.46
C MET A 13 14.35 -12.34 -4.67
N ILE A 14 14.89 -11.67 -5.70
CA ILE A 14 14.55 -10.28 -6.04
C ILE A 14 13.06 -10.18 -6.44
N GLY A 15 12.58 -11.09 -7.30
CA GLY A 15 11.17 -11.11 -7.71
C GLY A 15 10.19 -11.31 -6.55
N ILE A 16 10.54 -12.20 -5.60
CA ILE A 16 9.72 -12.46 -4.40
C ILE A 16 9.64 -11.20 -3.52
N GLN A 17 10.77 -10.54 -3.26
CA GLN A 17 10.81 -9.32 -2.45
C GLN A 17 9.94 -8.21 -3.04
N HIS A 18 9.95 -8.03 -4.37
CA HIS A 18 9.07 -7.07 -5.04
C HIS A 18 7.58 -7.41 -4.87
N SER A 19 7.20 -8.68 -5.03
CA SER A 19 5.79 -9.08 -4.88
C SER A 19 5.26 -8.88 -3.46
N LEU A 20 6.11 -9.12 -2.46
CA LEU A 20 5.79 -8.93 -1.04
C LEU A 20 5.58 -7.45 -0.71
N GLN A 21 6.44 -6.58 -1.24
CA GLN A 21 6.34 -5.14 -1.03
C GLN A 21 5.01 -4.59 -1.58
N VAL A 22 4.65 -4.94 -2.82
CA VAL A 22 3.35 -4.56 -3.41
C VAL A 22 2.18 -5.01 -2.53
N LYS A 23 2.22 -6.25 -2.07
CA LYS A 23 1.12 -6.84 -1.28
C LYS A 23 0.99 -6.17 0.08
N LYS A 24 2.11 -5.88 0.74
CA LYS A 24 2.15 -5.18 2.03
C LYS A 24 1.55 -3.77 1.94
N GLU A 25 1.90 -3.04 0.89
CA GLU A 25 1.38 -1.68 0.66
C GLU A 25 -0.12 -1.69 0.39
N ARG A 26 -0.61 -2.66 -0.38
CA ARG A 26 -2.04 -2.82 -0.64
C ARG A 26 -2.82 -3.16 0.62
N VAL A 27 -2.31 -4.07 1.47
CA VAL A 27 -2.93 -4.38 2.76
C VAL A 27 -3.01 -3.14 3.63
N SER A 28 -1.92 -2.36 3.71
CA SER A 28 -1.87 -1.12 4.48
C SER A 28 -2.90 -0.09 3.98
N ALA A 29 -3.14 -0.02 2.67
CA ALA A 29 -4.18 0.83 2.09
C ALA A 29 -5.60 0.40 2.51
N PHE A 30 -5.90 -0.90 2.51
CA PHE A 30 -7.21 -1.41 2.97
C PHE A 30 -7.42 -1.24 4.48
N GLU A 31 -6.37 -1.41 5.29
CA GLU A 31 -6.43 -1.07 6.71
C GLU A 31 -6.71 0.43 6.91
N THR A 32 -6.10 1.28 6.08
CA THR A 32 -6.34 2.73 6.13
C THR A 32 -7.78 3.07 5.74
N LEU A 33 -8.36 2.40 4.75
CA LEU A 33 -9.78 2.53 4.41
C LEU A 33 -10.68 2.13 5.59
N HIS A 34 -10.35 1.04 6.28
CA HIS A 34 -11.10 0.62 7.46
C HIS A 34 -11.00 1.62 8.61
N GLU A 35 -9.80 2.12 8.90
CA GLU A 35 -9.58 3.15 9.92
C GLU A 35 -10.29 4.47 9.55
N ALA A 36 -10.24 4.87 8.28
CA ALA A 36 -10.95 6.05 7.77
C ALA A 36 -12.46 5.92 7.95
N ALA A 37 -13.07 4.77 7.64
CA ALA A 37 -14.49 4.53 7.87
C ALA A 37 -14.87 4.67 9.35
N ARG A 38 -14.00 4.18 10.26
CA ARG A 38 -14.18 4.37 11.71
C ARG A 38 -14.05 5.83 12.10
N GLU A 39 -13.07 6.55 11.57
CA GLU A 39 -12.88 7.98 11.86
C GLU A 39 -14.08 8.81 11.39
N ILE A 40 -14.54 8.61 10.15
CA ILE A 40 -15.76 9.23 9.61
C ILE A 40 -16.94 9.00 10.54
N SER A 41 -17.14 7.75 11.01
CA SER A 41 -18.26 7.41 11.89
C SER A 41 -18.19 8.04 13.29
N THR A 42 -16.99 8.39 13.76
CA THR A 42 -16.77 8.85 15.15
C THR A 42 -16.59 10.36 15.26
N THR A 43 -15.92 10.98 14.29
CA THR A 43 -15.60 12.42 14.29
C THR A 43 -16.33 13.20 13.21
N GLY A 44 -16.81 12.53 12.15
CA GLY A 44 -17.35 13.19 10.97
C GLY A 44 -16.28 13.76 10.03
N ASN A 45 -14.99 13.52 10.29
CA ASN A 45 -13.92 13.93 9.38
C ASN A 45 -14.05 13.18 8.05
N LEU A 46 -14.17 13.91 6.95
CA LEU A 46 -14.26 13.33 5.61
C LEU A 46 -12.91 13.14 4.93
N GLN A 47 -11.81 13.54 5.57
CA GLN A 47 -10.47 13.40 5.03
C GLN A 47 -9.46 13.17 6.16
N GLY A 48 -8.35 12.53 5.83
CA GLY A 48 -7.28 12.31 6.79
C GLY A 48 -6.04 11.70 6.17
N GLN A 49 -5.04 11.47 7.00
CA GLN A 49 -3.75 10.95 6.59
C GLN A 49 -3.22 9.95 7.62
N ARG A 50 -2.55 8.91 7.13
CA ARG A 50 -1.90 7.88 7.94
C ARG A 50 -0.55 7.55 7.32
N THR A 51 0.48 7.46 8.15
CA THR A 51 1.81 7.03 7.70
C THR A 51 2.11 5.63 8.20
N VAL A 52 2.42 4.71 7.29
CA VAL A 52 2.79 3.33 7.60
C VAL A 52 4.05 2.98 6.83
N ASN A 53 5.09 2.51 7.54
CA ASN A 53 6.39 2.17 6.93
C ASN A 53 6.95 3.28 6.01
N ASN A 54 6.84 4.54 6.42
CA ASN A 54 7.31 5.72 5.68
C ASN A 54 6.55 6.01 4.36
N ILE A 55 5.39 5.38 4.15
CA ILE A 55 4.46 5.68 3.05
C ILE A 55 3.29 6.47 3.62
N LEU A 56 3.00 7.62 3.00
CA LEU A 56 1.85 8.44 3.33
C LEU A 56 0.63 7.93 2.56
N TYR A 57 -0.40 7.55 3.31
CA TYR A 57 -1.72 7.23 2.81
C TYR A 57 -2.64 8.39 3.16
N SER A 58 -3.18 9.04 2.14
CA SER A 58 -4.19 10.09 2.30
C SER A 58 -5.54 9.49 1.94
N TRP A 59 -6.56 9.73 2.75
CA TRP A 59 -7.90 9.25 2.46
C TRP A 59 -8.90 10.40 2.43
N GLU A 60 -9.92 10.24 1.60
CA GLU A 60 -11.01 11.19 1.43
C GLU A 60 -12.33 10.45 1.16
N MET A 61 -13.40 10.97 1.72
CA MET A 61 -14.77 10.55 1.52
C MET A 61 -15.48 11.63 0.69
N GLU A 62 -15.58 11.38 -0.62
CA GLU A 62 -16.38 12.18 -1.55
C GLU A 62 -17.65 11.39 -1.92
N GLU A 63 -17.78 10.94 -3.18
CA GLU A 63 -18.82 9.99 -3.59
C GLU A 63 -18.56 8.58 -3.03
N GLN A 64 -17.28 8.22 -2.88
CA GLN A 64 -16.79 6.95 -2.35
C GLN A 64 -15.60 7.21 -1.41
N LEU A 65 -15.37 6.28 -0.48
CA LEU A 65 -14.19 6.32 0.39
C LEU A 65 -12.97 5.80 -0.38
N CYS A 66 -11.98 6.67 -0.58
CA CYS A 66 -10.77 6.35 -1.31
C CYS A 66 -9.51 6.59 -0.47
N VAL A 67 -8.46 5.84 -0.77
CA VAL A 67 -7.09 6.00 -0.26
C VAL A 67 -6.14 6.21 -1.43
N ASP A 68 -5.37 7.29 -1.36
CA ASP A 68 -4.27 7.66 -2.24
C ASP A 68 -2.92 7.42 -1.56
N TYR A 69 -1.97 6.82 -2.28
CA TYR A 69 -0.58 6.68 -1.83
C TYR A 69 0.39 6.57 -3.00
N VAL A 70 1.68 6.75 -2.72
CA VAL A 70 2.76 6.50 -3.69
C VAL A 70 3.38 5.15 -3.34
N ASP A 71 3.36 4.21 -4.29
CA ASP A 71 3.95 2.88 -4.10
C ASP A 71 5.49 2.91 -4.20
N TYR A 72 6.17 1.80 -3.86
CA TYR A 72 7.63 1.74 -3.96
C TYR A 72 8.20 1.95 -5.38
N LYS A 73 7.36 1.93 -6.42
CA LYS A 73 7.75 2.23 -7.81
C LYS A 73 7.50 3.69 -8.16
N GLU A 74 7.24 4.54 -7.16
CA GLU A 74 6.89 5.95 -7.32
C GLU A 74 5.60 6.16 -8.14
N GLN A 75 4.72 5.15 -8.20
CA GLN A 75 3.46 5.25 -8.89
C GLN A 75 2.37 5.67 -7.91
N ARG A 76 1.60 6.69 -8.30
CA ARG A 76 0.40 7.06 -7.55
C ARG A 76 -0.66 5.98 -7.70
N ARG A 77 -1.15 5.50 -6.56
CA ARG A 77 -2.20 4.49 -6.44
C ARG A 77 -3.39 5.10 -5.74
N ARG A 78 -4.58 4.81 -6.26
CA ARG A 78 -5.87 5.09 -5.61
C ARG A 78 -6.65 3.79 -5.47
N ILE A 79 -7.19 3.54 -4.28
CA ILE A 79 -8.05 2.39 -4.00
C ILE A 79 -9.32 2.95 -3.37
N CYS A 80 -10.47 2.62 -3.94
CA CYS A 80 -11.78 3.03 -3.44
C CYS A 80 -12.59 1.79 -3.05
N ILE A 81 -13.52 1.97 -2.12
CA ILE A 81 -14.53 0.96 -1.79
C ILE A 81 -15.72 1.19 -2.73
N ASP A 82 -16.12 0.16 -3.47
CA ASP A 82 -17.33 0.16 -4.30
C ASP A 82 -18.61 0.19 -3.46
#